data_AF-A0A1Q7ZS37-F1
#
_entry.id   AF-A0A1Q7ZS37-F1
#
_cell.length_a   1.000
_cell.length_b   1.000
_cell.length_c   1.000
_cell.angle_alpha   90.00
_cell.angle_beta   90.00
_cell.angle_gamma   90.00
#
_symmetry.space_group_name_H-M   'P 1'
#
loop_
_entity.id
_entity.type
_entity.pdbx_description
1 polymer ?
#
loop_
_entity_poly.entity_id
_entity_poly.type
_entity_poly.pdbx_seq_one_letter_code
_entity_poly.pdbx_strand_id
1 'polypeptide(L)'
;MKLAYFDCFSGISGDMTLGALVDAGVSLDHLREQLRGLDVPGWEISSEKVWKNGMSSTYVKVKAEDQSKHRSLSAILEILHRSKLSPRIREQAAAIFRKLGEAEATVHDVPIEKIHFHEVGAVDAIVDIVGACIGFEALGIEQFACSPLNVGGGTAKMAHGVLPVPAPATAKLLQGKPTYSNGVQKELVTPTGAAIVAALCTSFGPQPPMSVSAIGYGAGTADLEGQPNVVRIMIGEATEKTVAGFDEEISVIEV
;
A
#
# COMPACT_ATOMS: atom_id res chain seq x y z
N MET A 1 -13.69 14.86 7.65
CA MET A 1 -12.68 14.52 6.63
C MET A 1 -12.56 13.03 6.63
N LYS A 2 -12.68 12.41 5.45
CA LYS A 2 -12.69 10.95 5.37
C LYS A 2 -11.29 10.39 5.52
N LEU A 3 -11.11 9.53 6.50
CA LEU A 3 -9.87 8.89 6.89
C LEU A 3 -9.88 7.42 6.47
N ALA A 4 -8.78 6.95 5.90
CA ALA A 4 -8.45 5.54 5.81
C ALA A 4 -7.39 5.16 6.84
N TYR A 5 -7.69 4.16 7.67
CA TYR A 5 -6.73 3.51 8.54
C TYR A 5 -6.33 2.16 7.93
N PHE A 6 -5.05 2.03 7.57
CA PHE A 6 -4.45 0.76 7.16
C PHE A 6 -4.06 -0.05 8.40
N ASP A 7 -4.72 -1.17 8.59
CA ASP A 7 -4.37 -2.16 9.59
C ASP A 7 -3.53 -3.27 8.96
N CYS A 8 -2.22 -3.10 9.05
CA CYS A 8 -1.17 -3.89 8.39
C CYS A 8 -0.70 -5.07 9.26
N PHE A 9 -1.63 -5.73 9.97
CA PHE A 9 -1.31 -6.82 10.89
C PHE A 9 -0.65 -8.05 10.22
N SER A 10 -0.91 -8.23 8.92
CA SER A 10 -0.30 -9.27 8.06
C SER A 10 0.42 -8.67 6.84
N GLY A 11 0.93 -7.45 7.02
CA GLY A 11 1.68 -6.72 6.00
C GLY A 11 0.79 -5.96 5.00
N ILE A 12 1.41 -5.54 3.90
CA ILE A 12 0.78 -4.72 2.85
C ILE A 12 1.56 -4.81 1.52
N SER A 13 0.82 -4.84 0.42
CA SER A 13 1.33 -4.70 -0.95
C SER A 13 0.38 -3.85 -1.81
N GLY A 14 0.81 -3.53 -3.03
CA GLY A 14 0.00 -2.79 -3.99
C GLY A 14 -1.31 -3.49 -4.33
N ASP A 15 -1.24 -4.76 -4.75
CA ASP A 15 -2.41 -5.61 -5.05
C ASP A 15 -3.31 -5.83 -3.82
N MET A 16 -2.73 -6.04 -2.62
CA MET A 16 -3.50 -6.11 -1.37
C MET A 16 -4.23 -4.80 -1.09
N THR A 17 -3.60 -3.64 -1.34
CA THR A 17 -4.25 -2.34 -1.17
C THR A 17 -5.43 -2.17 -2.12
N LEU A 18 -5.24 -2.53 -3.39
CA LEU A 18 -6.31 -2.54 -4.39
C LEU A 18 -7.45 -3.48 -4.01
N GLY A 19 -7.12 -4.70 -3.56
CA GLY A 19 -8.08 -5.68 -3.08
C GLY A 19 -8.92 -5.14 -1.94
N ALA A 20 -8.30 -4.47 -0.96
CA ALA A 20 -9.01 -3.89 0.17
C ALA A 20 -9.97 -2.76 -0.25
N LEU A 21 -9.59 -1.95 -1.25
CA LEU A 21 -10.46 -0.89 -1.77
C LEU A 21 -11.66 -1.45 -2.56
N VAL A 22 -11.45 -2.47 -3.38
CA VAL A 22 -12.54 -3.18 -4.07
C VAL A 22 -13.47 -3.83 -3.05
N ASP A 23 -12.92 -4.47 -2.02
CA ASP A 23 -13.68 -5.07 -0.93
C ASP A 23 -14.52 -4.05 -0.16
N ALA A 24 -13.98 -2.84 0.03
CA ALA A 24 -14.65 -1.71 0.67
C ALA A 24 -15.71 -1.02 -0.22
N GLY A 25 -15.87 -1.42 -1.49
CA GLY A 25 -16.95 -0.96 -2.36
C GLY A 25 -16.52 -0.26 -3.66
N VAL A 26 -15.22 -0.19 -3.98
CA VAL A 26 -14.79 0.34 -5.28
C VAL A 26 -15.14 -0.64 -6.40
N SER A 27 -15.86 -0.16 -7.43
CA SER A 27 -16.18 -0.96 -8.60
C SER A 27 -14.93 -1.27 -9.43
N LEU A 28 -14.75 -2.55 -9.77
CA LEU A 28 -13.69 -2.99 -10.68
C LEU A 28 -13.83 -2.37 -12.08
N ASP A 29 -15.06 -2.15 -12.55
CA ASP A 29 -15.30 -1.53 -13.85
C ASP A 29 -14.89 -0.06 -13.85
N HIS A 30 -15.13 0.64 -12.74
CA HIS A 30 -14.66 2.02 -12.55
C HIS A 30 -13.12 2.08 -12.54
N LEU A 31 -12.45 1.17 -11.80
CA LEU A 31 -10.99 1.07 -11.84
C LEU A 31 -10.48 0.86 -13.26
N ARG A 32 -11.07 -0.10 -14.00
CA ARG A 32 -10.67 -0.41 -15.37
C ARG A 32 -10.86 0.79 -16.31
N GLU A 33 -11.97 1.51 -16.20
CA GLU A 33 -12.24 2.70 -17.00
C GLU A 33 -11.23 3.82 -16.72
N GLN A 34 -10.99 4.14 -15.45
CA GLN A 34 -10.05 5.19 -15.06
C GLN A 34 -8.60 4.83 -15.43
N LEU A 35 -8.17 3.58 -15.20
CA LEU A 35 -6.82 3.11 -15.53
C LEU A 35 -6.52 3.18 -17.04
N ARG A 36 -7.52 3.06 -17.92
CA ARG A 36 -7.33 3.32 -19.37
C ARG A 36 -6.87 4.75 -19.65
N GLY A 37 -7.14 5.69 -18.75
CA GLY A 37 -6.63 7.06 -18.81
C GLY A 37 -5.11 7.18 -18.70
N LEU A 38 -4.38 6.14 -18.27
CA LEU A 38 -2.91 6.10 -18.28
C LEU A 38 -2.32 5.99 -19.69
N ASP A 39 -3.08 5.51 -20.67
CA ASP A 39 -2.61 5.21 -22.02
C ASP A 39 -1.41 4.23 -22.06
N VAL A 40 -1.37 3.30 -21.10
CA VAL A 40 -0.39 2.20 -21.04
C VAL A 40 -1.10 0.91 -21.45
N PRO A 41 -0.71 0.24 -22.54
CA PRO A 41 -1.32 -1.02 -22.97
C PRO A 41 -0.74 -2.23 -22.22
N GLY A 42 -1.32 -3.41 -22.48
CA GLY A 42 -0.75 -4.70 -22.07
C GLY A 42 -1.01 -5.08 -20.63
N TRP A 43 -2.18 -4.72 -20.09
CA TRP A 43 -2.64 -5.17 -18.78
C TRP A 43 -4.12 -5.55 -18.76
N GLU A 44 -4.46 -6.45 -17.84
CA GLU A 44 -5.83 -6.84 -17.50
C GLU A 44 -5.98 -6.83 -15.97
N ILE A 45 -7.10 -6.31 -15.47
CA ILE A 45 -7.44 -6.32 -14.05
C ILE A 45 -8.70 -7.15 -13.80
N SER A 46 -8.60 -8.06 -12.83
CA SER A 46 -9.68 -8.93 -12.37
C SER A 46 -9.71 -8.96 -10.84
N SER A 47 -10.87 -9.24 -10.25
CA SER A 47 -11.00 -9.47 -8.81
C SER A 47 -11.79 -10.74 -8.53
N GLU A 48 -11.42 -11.45 -7.47
CA GLU A 48 -12.15 -12.62 -6.98
C GLU A 48 -12.22 -12.63 -5.45
N LYS A 49 -13.28 -13.22 -4.91
CA LYS A 49 -13.35 -13.50 -3.47
C LYS A 49 -12.53 -14.74 -3.17
N VAL A 50 -11.64 -14.62 -2.20
CA VAL A 50 -10.79 -15.70 -1.72
C VAL A 50 -10.97 -15.91 -0.23
N TRP A 51 -10.63 -17.10 0.24
CA TRP A 51 -10.65 -17.45 1.65
C TRP A 51 -9.23 -17.56 2.18
N LYS A 52 -8.85 -16.70 3.12
CA LYS A 52 -7.52 -16.69 3.76
C LYS A 52 -7.68 -17.00 5.23
N ASN A 53 -7.27 -18.20 5.63
CA ASN A 53 -7.28 -18.68 7.03
C ASN A 53 -8.55 -18.31 7.83
N GLY A 54 -9.74 -18.60 7.30
CA GLY A 54 -11.01 -18.30 7.97
C GLY A 54 -11.64 -16.95 7.62
N MET A 55 -11.01 -16.14 6.77
CA MET A 55 -11.50 -14.81 6.40
C MET A 55 -11.80 -14.71 4.91
N SER A 56 -13.01 -14.23 4.58
CA SER A 56 -13.34 -13.78 3.23
C SER A 56 -12.58 -12.50 2.93
N SER A 57 -11.96 -12.42 1.76
CA SER A 57 -11.18 -11.26 1.31
C SER A 57 -11.25 -11.14 -0.20
N THR A 58 -10.94 -9.96 -0.73
CA THR A 58 -10.87 -9.74 -2.17
C THR A 58 -9.42 -9.80 -2.63
N TYR A 59 -9.14 -10.71 -3.56
CA TYR A 59 -7.88 -10.73 -4.29
C TYR A 59 -8.06 -9.96 -5.60
N VAL A 60 -7.22 -8.96 -5.84
CA VAL A 60 -7.14 -8.28 -7.14
C VAL A 60 -5.90 -8.78 -7.86
N LYS A 61 -6.09 -9.21 -9.10
CA LYS A 61 -5.02 -9.69 -9.96
C LYS A 61 -4.85 -8.75 -11.14
N VAL A 62 -3.65 -8.20 -11.25
CA VAL A 62 -3.19 -7.52 -12.47
C VAL A 62 -2.34 -8.50 -13.27
N LYS A 63 -2.77 -8.79 -14.49
CA LYS A 63 -1.95 -9.51 -15.47
C LYS A 63 -1.32 -8.48 -16.41
N ALA A 64 -0.01 -8.54 -16.57
CA ALA A 64 0.72 -7.72 -17.55
C ALA A 64 1.32 -8.63 -18.62
N GLU A 65 1.23 -8.23 -19.89
CA GLU A 65 1.74 -9.01 -21.04
C GLU A 65 3.27 -9.07 -21.07
N ASP A 66 3.95 -8.02 -20.57
CA ASP A 66 5.41 -7.91 -20.53
C ASP A 66 5.88 -7.37 -19.18
N GLN A 67 6.26 -8.29 -18.29
CA GLN A 67 6.83 -7.97 -16.97
C GLN A 67 8.32 -7.61 -17.03
N SER A 68 8.98 -7.80 -18.18
CA SER A 68 10.42 -7.56 -18.35
C SER A 68 10.74 -6.09 -18.69
N LYS A 69 9.75 -5.35 -19.20
CA LYS A 69 9.89 -3.91 -19.47
C LYS A 69 9.75 -3.12 -18.19
N HIS A 70 10.88 -2.95 -17.53
CA HIS A 70 10.97 -2.02 -16.43
C HIS A 70 11.19 -0.58 -16.92
N ARG A 71 10.45 0.35 -16.32
CA ARG A 71 10.53 1.79 -16.61
C ARG A 71 11.40 2.50 -15.58
N SER A 72 12.05 3.58 -16.01
CA SER A 72 12.67 4.53 -15.08
C SER A 72 11.61 5.32 -14.33
N LEU A 73 11.99 5.92 -13.19
CA LEU A 73 11.10 6.84 -12.48
C LEU A 73 10.63 7.99 -13.39
N SER A 74 11.54 8.57 -14.18
CA SER A 74 11.23 9.66 -15.12
C SER A 74 10.16 9.27 -16.14
N ALA A 75 10.24 8.05 -16.69
CA ALA A 75 9.24 7.55 -17.62
C ALA A 75 7.87 7.35 -16.96
N ILE A 76 7.83 6.86 -15.72
CA ILE A 76 6.57 6.70 -14.96
C ILE A 76 5.94 8.06 -14.65
N LEU A 77 6.74 9.03 -14.20
CA LEU A 77 6.25 10.38 -13.93
C LEU A 77 5.71 11.06 -15.20
N GLU A 78 6.32 10.82 -16.36
CA GLU A 78 5.83 11.32 -17.64
C GLU A 78 4.51 10.67 -18.06
N ILE A 79 4.35 9.35 -17.85
CA ILE A 79 3.08 8.65 -18.05
C ILE A 79 1.98 9.30 -17.20
N LEU A 80 2.24 9.51 -15.91
CA LEU A 80 1.29 10.14 -15.00
C LEU A 80 0.96 11.57 -15.45
N HIS A 81 1.97 12.35 -15.85
CA HIS A 81 1.80 13.72 -16.30
C HIS A 81 0.87 13.82 -17.51
N ARG A 82 1.06 12.94 -18.50
CA ARG A 82 0.27 12.89 -19.75
C ARG A 82 -1.08 12.20 -19.62
N SER A 83 -1.29 11.45 -18.53
CA SER A 83 -2.54 10.72 -18.31
C SER A 83 -3.76 11.64 -18.21
N LYS A 84 -4.94 11.07 -18.48
CA LYS A 84 -6.24 11.75 -18.33
C LYS A 84 -6.81 11.66 -16.92
N LEU A 85 -6.01 11.23 -15.95
CA LEU A 85 -6.40 11.06 -14.56
C LEU A 85 -6.58 12.42 -13.86
N SER A 86 -7.34 12.44 -12.78
CA SER A 86 -7.53 13.65 -11.96
C SER A 86 -6.18 14.19 -11.46
N PRO A 87 -6.06 15.50 -11.16
CA PRO A 87 -4.85 16.06 -10.55
C PRO A 87 -4.45 15.32 -9.26
N ARG A 88 -5.42 15.02 -8.39
CA ARG A 88 -5.19 14.34 -7.11
C ARG A 88 -4.61 12.93 -7.30
N ILE A 89 -5.17 12.14 -8.22
CA ILE A 89 -4.65 10.80 -8.53
C ILE A 89 -3.21 10.89 -9.04
N ARG A 90 -2.93 11.82 -9.95
CA ARG A 90 -1.57 12.03 -10.51
C ARG A 90 -0.58 12.44 -9.43
N GLU A 91 -0.97 13.36 -8.55
CA GLU A 91 -0.14 13.84 -7.45
C GLU A 91 0.18 12.74 -6.44
N GLN A 92 -0.82 11.97 -6.01
CA GLN A 92 -0.64 10.86 -5.07
C GLN A 92 0.24 9.75 -5.66
N ALA A 93 -0.08 9.29 -6.88
CA ALA A 93 0.71 8.26 -7.55
C ALA A 93 2.16 8.72 -7.75
N ALA A 94 2.37 9.97 -8.18
CA ALA A 94 3.70 10.53 -8.33
C ALA A 94 4.47 10.63 -7.00
N ALA A 95 3.80 10.97 -5.90
CA ALA A 95 4.41 10.98 -4.57
C ALA A 95 4.87 9.58 -4.14
N ILE A 96 4.05 8.55 -4.38
CA ILE A 96 4.38 7.15 -4.09
C ILE A 96 5.59 6.70 -4.91
N PHE A 97 5.58 6.93 -6.24
CA PHE A 97 6.70 6.56 -7.10
C PHE A 97 7.99 7.32 -6.77
N ARG A 98 7.91 8.61 -6.39
CA ARG A 98 9.08 9.35 -5.92
C ARG A 98 9.66 8.74 -4.64
N LYS A 99 8.83 8.41 -3.66
CA LYS A 99 9.29 7.74 -2.42
C LYS A 99 9.99 6.41 -2.71
N LEU A 100 9.42 5.63 -3.62
CA LEU A 100 10.01 4.37 -4.07
C LEU A 100 11.35 4.61 -4.79
N GLY A 101 11.41 5.57 -5.71
CA GLY A 101 12.63 5.96 -6.41
C GLY A 101 13.73 6.50 -5.49
N GLU A 102 13.39 7.29 -4.47
CA GLU A 102 14.32 7.76 -3.44
C GLU A 102 14.95 6.60 -2.65
N ALA A 103 14.14 5.61 -2.30
CA ALA A 103 14.60 4.42 -1.59
C ALA A 103 15.54 3.59 -2.45
N GLU A 104 15.15 3.31 -3.69
CA GLU A 104 15.96 2.56 -4.66
C GLU A 104 17.26 3.30 -5.01
N ALA A 105 17.22 4.61 -5.22
CA ALA A 105 18.40 5.47 -5.42
C ALA A 105 19.41 5.32 -4.29
N THR A 106 18.92 5.31 -3.05
CA THR A 106 19.77 5.13 -1.87
C THR A 106 20.39 3.73 -1.83
N VAL A 107 19.59 2.68 -2.08
CA VAL A 107 20.04 1.29 -2.04
C VAL A 107 21.09 1.01 -3.13
N HIS A 108 20.89 1.58 -4.32
CA HIS A 108 21.76 1.40 -5.48
C HIS A 108 22.93 2.39 -5.55
N ASP A 109 22.98 3.38 -4.64
CA ASP A 109 23.97 4.46 -4.62
C ASP A 109 24.08 5.19 -5.97
N VAL A 110 22.93 5.59 -6.52
CA VAL A 110 22.85 6.35 -7.78
C VAL A 110 21.94 7.57 -7.64
N PRO A 111 22.15 8.62 -8.45
CA PRO A 111 21.19 9.72 -8.54
C PRO A 111 19.79 9.21 -8.92
N ILE A 112 18.75 9.81 -8.33
CA ILE A 112 17.36 9.40 -8.53
C ILE A 112 16.92 9.48 -10.00
N GLU A 113 17.50 10.39 -10.79
CA GLU A 113 17.23 10.56 -12.22
C GLU A 113 17.73 9.36 -13.05
N LYS A 114 18.70 8.60 -12.52
CA LYS A 114 19.26 7.40 -13.15
C LYS A 114 18.57 6.10 -12.69
N ILE A 115 17.53 6.19 -11.86
CA ILE A 115 16.86 5.00 -11.37
C ILE A 115 16.09 4.29 -12.47
N HIS A 116 16.45 3.02 -12.65
CA HIS A 116 15.71 2.02 -13.36
C HIS A 116 15.24 1.01 -12.34
N PHE A 117 13.92 0.89 -12.19
CA PHE A 117 13.37 -0.09 -11.27
C PHE A 117 13.61 -1.49 -11.83
N HIS A 118 13.91 -2.47 -10.97
CA HIS A 118 14.10 -3.86 -11.39
C HIS A 118 12.90 -4.74 -11.08
N GLU A 119 12.08 -4.36 -10.10
CA GLU A 119 10.91 -5.15 -9.66
C GLU A 119 9.63 -4.31 -9.65
N VAL A 120 9.75 -2.99 -9.46
CA VAL A 120 8.60 -2.10 -9.24
C VAL A 120 8.30 -1.14 -10.41
N GLY A 121 9.04 -1.28 -11.52
CA GLY A 121 8.83 -0.48 -12.74
C GLY A 121 8.00 -1.17 -13.81
N ALA A 122 7.51 -2.37 -13.52
CA ALA A 122 6.66 -3.15 -14.41
C ALA A 122 5.22 -2.62 -14.41
N VAL A 123 4.44 -3.02 -15.42
CA VAL A 123 3.09 -2.49 -15.64
C VAL A 123 2.14 -2.84 -14.50
N ASP A 124 2.30 -4.00 -13.89
CA ASP A 124 1.54 -4.42 -12.70
C ASP A 124 1.71 -3.45 -11.53
N ALA A 125 2.93 -3.08 -11.17
CA ALA A 125 3.18 -2.11 -10.10
C ALA A 125 2.57 -0.72 -10.39
N ILE A 126 2.57 -0.29 -11.66
CA ILE A 126 1.91 0.95 -12.09
C ILE A 126 0.40 0.86 -11.91
N VAL A 127 -0.21 -0.24 -12.39
CA VAL A 127 -1.65 -0.46 -12.25
C VAL A 127 -2.05 -0.58 -10.78
N ASP A 128 -1.24 -1.23 -9.94
CA ASP A 128 -1.48 -1.36 -8.50
C ASP A 128 -1.51 -0.01 -7.80
N ILE A 129 -0.44 0.78 -7.94
CA ILE A 129 -0.30 2.08 -7.26
C ILE A 129 -1.33 3.08 -7.78
N VAL A 130 -1.49 3.18 -9.10
CA VAL A 130 -2.45 4.13 -9.69
C VAL A 130 -3.88 3.69 -9.40
N GLY A 131 -4.16 2.39 -9.48
CA GLY A 131 -5.46 1.83 -9.13
C GLY A 131 -5.82 2.09 -7.66
N ALA A 132 -4.86 1.98 -6.75
CA ALA A 132 -5.07 2.36 -5.35
C ALA A 132 -5.43 3.83 -5.21
N CYS A 133 -4.73 4.74 -5.91
CA CYS A 133 -5.04 6.17 -5.92
C CYS A 133 -6.44 6.47 -6.48
N ILE A 134 -6.84 5.79 -7.55
CA ILE A 134 -8.21 5.88 -8.09
C ILE A 134 -9.22 5.42 -7.03
N GLY A 135 -8.96 4.30 -6.36
CA GLY A 135 -9.85 3.80 -5.31
C GLY A 135 -9.93 4.74 -4.10
N PHE A 136 -8.84 5.39 -3.71
CA PHE A 136 -8.85 6.41 -2.67
C PHE A 136 -9.74 7.60 -3.05
N GLU A 137 -9.60 8.10 -4.29
CA GLU A 137 -10.45 9.18 -4.79
C GLU A 137 -11.92 8.76 -4.89
N ALA A 138 -12.20 7.57 -5.42
CA ALA A 138 -13.56 7.03 -5.57
C ALA A 138 -14.29 6.87 -4.23
N LEU A 139 -13.57 6.49 -3.17
CA LEU A 139 -14.13 6.42 -1.81
C LEU A 139 -14.12 7.78 -1.09
N GLY A 140 -13.49 8.80 -1.67
CA GLY A 140 -13.36 10.15 -1.11
C GLY A 140 -12.38 10.25 0.05
N ILE A 141 -11.39 9.37 0.15
CA ILE A 141 -10.41 9.31 1.26
C ILE A 141 -9.42 10.49 1.16
N GLU A 142 -9.39 11.34 2.18
CA GLU A 142 -8.57 12.56 2.26
C GLU A 142 -7.37 12.44 3.20
N GLN A 143 -7.47 11.59 4.23
CA GLN A 143 -6.41 11.37 5.20
C GLN A 143 -6.06 9.89 5.29
N PHE A 144 -4.82 9.61 5.70
CA PHE A 144 -4.32 8.25 5.83
C PHE A 144 -3.55 8.09 7.14
N ALA A 145 -3.85 7.00 7.84
CA ALA A 145 -3.13 6.55 9.03
C ALA A 145 -2.81 5.06 8.88
N CYS A 146 -1.76 4.58 9.55
CA CYS A 146 -1.33 3.19 9.44
C CYS A 146 -1.00 2.61 10.81
N SER A 147 -1.31 1.33 11.03
CA SER A 147 -0.82 0.58 12.18
C SER A 147 0.71 0.45 12.14
N PRO A 148 1.36 0.00 13.24
CA PRO A 148 2.66 -0.64 13.13
C PRO A 148 2.61 -1.75 12.06
N LEU A 149 3.66 -1.89 11.26
CA LEU A 149 3.67 -2.83 10.14
C LEU A 149 4.34 -4.15 10.52
N ASN A 150 3.66 -5.28 10.29
CA ASN A 150 4.27 -6.59 10.35
C ASN A 150 5.10 -6.83 9.09
N VAL A 151 6.42 -6.71 9.17
CA VAL A 151 7.30 -6.84 8.00
C VAL A 151 7.58 -8.30 7.61
N GLY A 152 7.21 -9.25 8.46
CA GLY A 152 7.61 -10.65 8.32
C GLY A 152 9.07 -10.87 8.71
N GLY A 153 9.78 -11.76 8.02
CA GLY A 153 11.15 -12.12 8.38
C GLY A 153 11.78 -13.14 7.45
N GLY A 154 13.04 -13.50 7.73
CA GLY A 154 13.81 -14.45 6.92
C GLY A 154 14.44 -13.80 5.70
N THR A 155 14.35 -14.48 4.55
CA THR A 155 14.90 -14.01 3.28
C THR A 155 13.91 -14.20 2.14
N ALA A 156 14.04 -13.41 1.08
CA ALA A 156 13.22 -13.49 -0.13
C ALA A 156 14.10 -13.58 -1.37
N LYS A 157 13.67 -14.37 -2.36
CA LYS A 157 14.32 -14.45 -3.68
C LYS A 157 13.78 -13.35 -4.58
N MET A 158 14.68 -12.51 -5.06
CA MET A 158 14.45 -11.28 -5.82
C MET A 158 15.36 -11.25 -7.05
N ALA A 159 15.20 -10.23 -7.91
CA ALA A 159 16.06 -10.00 -9.07
C ALA A 159 17.55 -9.88 -8.68
N HIS A 160 17.82 -9.38 -7.48
CA HIS A 160 19.15 -9.21 -6.90
C HIS A 160 19.65 -10.42 -6.09
N GLY A 161 19.00 -11.59 -6.23
CA GLY A 161 19.35 -12.80 -5.52
C GLY A 161 18.53 -12.99 -4.25
N VAL A 162 19.12 -13.58 -3.21
CA VAL A 162 18.44 -13.82 -1.92
C VAL A 162 18.76 -12.68 -0.97
N LEU A 163 17.74 -11.92 -0.58
CA LEU A 163 17.86 -10.72 0.24
C LEU A 163 17.16 -10.89 1.59
N PRO A 164 17.60 -10.17 2.65
CA PRO A 164 16.92 -10.19 3.93
C PRO A 164 15.50 -9.59 3.82
N VAL A 165 14.60 -10.01 4.71
CA VAL A 165 13.29 -9.40 4.90
C VAL A 165 13.32 -8.53 6.17
N PRO A 166 12.91 -7.24 6.11
CA PRO A 166 12.42 -6.53 4.92
C PRO A 166 13.52 -6.30 3.88
N ALA A 167 13.15 -6.33 2.60
CA ALA A 167 14.07 -6.04 1.50
C ALA A 167 14.68 -4.63 1.61
N PRO A 168 15.88 -4.37 1.05
CA PRO A 168 16.60 -3.11 1.26
C PRO A 168 15.79 -1.84 0.97
N ALA A 169 15.05 -1.80 -0.15
CA ALA A 169 14.19 -0.66 -0.50
C ALA A 169 13.03 -0.51 0.50
N THR A 170 12.37 -1.61 0.88
CA THR A 170 11.33 -1.64 1.92
C THR A 170 11.87 -1.12 3.26
N ALA A 171 13.04 -1.61 3.70
CA ALA A 171 13.68 -1.17 4.92
C ALA A 171 13.96 0.34 4.90
N LYS A 172 14.40 0.87 3.75
CA LYS A 172 14.64 2.30 3.57
C LYS A 172 13.34 3.12 3.63
N LEU A 173 12.28 2.67 2.97
CA LEU A 173 10.95 3.30 3.00
C LEU A 173 10.35 3.38 4.41
N LEU A 174 10.60 2.33 5.21
CA LEU A 174 10.07 2.20 6.57
C LEU A 174 10.97 2.83 7.65
N GLN A 175 12.10 3.44 7.28
CA GLN A 175 12.97 4.13 8.23
C GLN A 175 12.20 5.18 9.03
N GLY A 176 12.27 5.09 10.36
CA GLY A 176 11.57 5.98 11.30
C GLY A 176 10.09 5.64 11.54
N LYS A 177 9.56 4.55 10.97
CA LYS A 177 8.17 4.09 11.16
C LYS A 177 8.11 2.87 12.08
N PRO A 178 7.04 2.68 12.86
CA PRO A 178 6.91 1.51 13.72
C PRO A 178 6.72 0.25 12.89
N THR A 179 7.62 -0.71 13.07
CA THR A 179 7.59 -2.02 12.43
C THR A 179 7.79 -3.11 13.47
N TYR A 180 7.23 -4.29 13.22
CA TYR A 180 7.47 -5.47 14.04
C TYR A 180 7.50 -6.73 13.16
N SER A 181 7.88 -7.85 13.77
CA SER A 181 7.81 -9.17 13.16
C SER A 181 7.22 -10.15 14.18
N ASN A 182 6.40 -11.09 13.71
CA ASN A 182 5.79 -12.12 14.54
C ASN A 182 6.27 -13.54 14.18
N GLY A 183 7.43 -13.66 13.54
CA GLY A 183 8.08 -14.95 13.24
C GLY A 183 7.75 -15.55 11.87
N VAL A 184 6.81 -14.98 11.11
CA VAL A 184 6.51 -15.41 9.73
C VAL A 184 7.73 -15.22 8.83
N GLN A 185 8.25 -16.32 8.28
CA GLN A 185 9.43 -16.34 7.40
C GLN A 185 9.07 -16.03 5.93
N LYS A 186 8.47 -14.86 5.69
CA LYS A 186 8.12 -14.36 4.36
C LYS A 186 8.13 -12.83 4.35
N GLU A 187 8.36 -12.23 3.19
CA GLU A 187 8.09 -10.80 3.00
C GLU A 187 6.58 -10.54 3.10
N LEU A 188 6.18 -9.79 4.12
CA LEU A 188 4.78 -9.38 4.32
C LEU A 188 4.53 -7.94 3.88
N VAL A 189 5.55 -7.08 3.97
CA VAL A 189 5.50 -5.73 3.43
C VAL A 189 6.37 -5.67 2.19
N THR A 190 5.74 -5.48 1.04
CA THR A 190 6.45 -5.33 -0.24
C THR A 190 6.88 -3.87 -0.44
N PRO A 191 7.84 -3.58 -1.34
CA PRO A 191 8.25 -2.21 -1.63
C PRO A 191 7.09 -1.29 -2.06
N THR A 192 6.12 -1.79 -2.84
CA THR A 192 4.96 -1.01 -3.29
C THR A 192 4.02 -0.67 -2.12
N GLY A 193 3.73 -1.64 -1.25
CA GLY A 193 2.93 -1.43 -0.04
C GLY A 193 3.59 -0.44 0.92
N ALA A 194 4.90 -0.58 1.16
CA ALA A 194 5.68 0.35 1.97
C ALA A 194 5.68 1.77 1.38
N ALA A 195 5.78 1.91 0.06
CA ALA A 195 5.78 3.21 -0.60
C ALA A 195 4.41 3.91 -0.48
N ILE A 196 3.30 3.17 -0.58
CA ILE A 196 1.94 3.71 -0.38
C ILE A 196 1.82 4.35 1.00
N VAL A 197 2.11 3.60 2.07
CA VAL A 197 1.98 4.13 3.43
C VAL A 197 3.02 5.20 3.73
N ALA A 198 4.24 5.07 3.21
CA ALA A 198 5.30 6.05 3.46
C ALA A 198 5.09 7.38 2.75
N ALA A 199 4.38 7.39 1.63
CA ALA A 199 4.04 8.60 0.91
C ALA A 199 2.77 9.27 1.45
N LEU A 200 1.75 8.48 1.82
CA LEU A 200 0.41 9.01 2.08
C LEU A 200 0.05 9.13 3.57
N CYS A 201 0.56 8.24 4.44
CA CYS A 201 0.18 8.24 5.85
C CYS A 201 0.89 9.35 6.63
N THR A 202 0.11 10.14 7.34
CA THR A 202 0.62 11.23 8.20
C THR A 202 0.80 10.80 9.65
N SER A 203 0.24 9.65 10.04
CA SER A 203 0.40 9.07 11.39
C SER A 203 0.57 7.56 11.33
N PHE A 204 1.38 7.04 12.25
CA PHE A 204 1.61 5.62 12.45
C PHE A 204 1.39 5.26 13.92
N GLY A 205 0.58 4.25 14.20
CA GLY A 205 0.22 3.86 15.57
C GLY A 205 -1.16 3.22 15.66
N PRO A 206 -1.78 3.20 16.85
CA PRO A 206 -3.15 2.71 17.02
C PRO A 206 -4.16 3.42 16.12
N GLN A 207 -5.28 2.76 15.83
CA GLN A 207 -6.38 3.36 15.09
C GLN A 207 -6.82 4.66 15.79
N PRO A 208 -6.80 5.81 15.10
CA PRO A 208 -7.29 7.05 15.69
C PRO A 208 -8.82 6.99 15.87
N PRO A 209 -9.38 7.78 16.80
CA PRO A 209 -10.83 7.91 16.94
C PRO A 209 -11.51 8.25 15.60
N MET A 210 -12.41 7.37 15.15
CA MET A 210 -13.14 7.53 13.88
C MET A 210 -14.46 6.75 13.91
N SER A 211 -15.45 7.23 13.16
CA SER A 211 -16.68 6.48 12.88
C SER A 211 -16.54 5.72 11.56
N VAL A 212 -16.28 4.42 11.65
CA VAL A 212 -16.02 3.55 10.50
C VAL A 212 -17.32 3.31 9.71
N SER A 213 -17.33 3.67 8.44
CA SER A 213 -18.45 3.48 7.51
C SER A 213 -18.25 2.33 6.52
N ALA A 214 -17.00 1.93 6.27
CA ALA A 214 -16.66 0.82 5.39
C ALA A 214 -15.39 0.11 5.87
N ILE A 215 -15.33 -1.20 5.66
CA ILE A 215 -14.16 -2.03 5.93
C ILE A 215 -13.91 -2.90 4.71
N GLY A 216 -12.66 -3.01 4.30
CA GLY A 216 -12.27 -3.89 3.21
C GLY A 216 -11.05 -4.73 3.58
N TYR A 217 -11.03 -5.96 3.09
CA TYR A 217 -9.92 -6.91 3.23
C TYR A 217 -9.34 -7.25 1.86
N GLY A 218 -8.08 -6.88 1.67
CA GLY A 218 -7.33 -7.19 0.46
C GLY A 218 -6.39 -8.35 0.67
N ALA A 219 -6.57 -9.42 -0.09
CA ALA A 219 -5.77 -10.62 0.03
C ALA A 219 -4.45 -10.51 -0.74
N GLY A 220 -3.38 -11.02 -0.14
CA GLY A 220 -2.13 -11.30 -0.82
C GLY A 220 -2.09 -12.73 -1.35
N THR A 221 -1.02 -13.08 -2.05
CA THR A 221 -0.88 -14.38 -2.71
C THR A 221 -0.46 -15.51 -1.78
N ALA A 222 0.09 -15.20 -0.60
CA ALA A 222 0.58 -16.22 0.32
C ALA A 222 -0.55 -16.94 1.06
N ASP A 223 -0.38 -18.23 1.31
CA ASP A 223 -1.09 -18.92 2.37
C ASP A 223 -0.14 -19.05 3.56
N LEU A 224 -0.52 -18.47 4.68
CA LEU A 224 0.28 -18.44 5.90
C LEU A 224 -0.37 -19.34 6.93
N GLU A 225 0.45 -20.10 7.65
CA GLU A 225 -0.02 -20.92 8.76
C GLU A 225 -0.43 -20.03 9.94
N GLY A 226 -1.62 -20.23 10.49
CA GLY A 226 -2.08 -19.55 11.69
C GLY A 226 -2.49 -18.08 11.52
N GLN A 227 -2.29 -17.45 10.36
CA GLN A 227 -2.76 -16.08 10.07
C GLN A 227 -3.22 -15.90 8.62
N PRO A 228 -4.17 -14.99 8.32
CA PRO A 228 -4.54 -14.65 6.95
C PRO A 228 -3.48 -13.72 6.32
N ASN A 229 -3.11 -13.89 5.06
CA ASN A 229 -2.29 -12.92 4.33
C ASN A 229 -3.20 -11.84 3.70
N VAL A 230 -3.58 -10.86 4.51
CA VAL A 230 -4.52 -9.81 4.12
C VAL A 230 -4.11 -8.47 4.74
N VAL A 231 -4.42 -7.36 4.06
CA VAL A 231 -4.44 -6.03 4.66
C VAL A 231 -5.89 -5.65 4.92
N ARG A 232 -6.16 -5.02 6.06
CA ARG A 232 -7.46 -4.44 6.36
C ARG A 232 -7.40 -2.92 6.19
N ILE A 233 -8.37 -2.36 5.47
CA ILE A 233 -8.59 -0.92 5.43
C ILE A 233 -9.89 -0.59 6.16
N MET A 234 -9.86 0.36 7.08
CA MET A 234 -11.04 0.89 7.76
C MET A 234 -11.23 2.33 7.33
N ILE A 235 -12.40 2.64 6.78
CA ILE A 235 -12.69 3.93 6.16
C ILE A 235 -13.87 4.57 6.87
N GLY A 236 -13.74 5.85 7.21
CA GLY A 236 -14.76 6.56 7.95
C GLY A 236 -14.41 8.03 8.17
N GLU A 237 -15.21 8.71 8.97
CA GLU A 237 -14.93 10.10 9.35
C GLU A 237 -14.08 10.13 10.62
N ALA A 238 -12.98 10.89 10.58
CA ALA A 238 -12.21 11.18 11.79
C ALA A 238 -13.11 11.97 12.76
N THR A 239 -13.14 11.59 14.04
CA THR A 239 -13.87 12.37 15.03
C THR A 239 -13.03 13.59 15.41
N GLU A 240 -13.44 14.79 15.00
CA GLU A 240 -12.81 16.01 15.51
C GLU A 240 -13.21 16.19 16.99
N LYS A 241 -12.17 16.23 17.84
CA LYS A 241 -12.14 16.61 19.27
C LYS A 241 -12.56 15.58 20.31
N THR A 242 -11.57 15.33 21.20
CA THR A 242 -11.66 15.18 22.66
C THR A 242 -13.04 14.84 23.19
N VAL A 243 -13.16 13.63 23.72
CA VAL A 243 -14.15 13.34 24.75
C VAL A 243 -13.91 14.37 25.87
N ALA A 244 -14.83 15.31 26.04
CA ALA A 244 -14.87 16.10 27.26
C ALA A 244 -15.19 15.12 28.40
N GLY A 245 -14.19 14.70 29.17
CA GLY A 245 -14.44 13.88 30.36
C GLY A 245 -13.38 12.86 30.80
N PHE A 246 -12.21 12.75 30.17
CA PHE A 246 -11.15 11.85 30.66
C PHE A 246 -9.79 12.56 30.77
N ASP A 247 -9.75 13.61 31.58
CA ASP A 247 -8.54 13.92 32.36
C ASP A 247 -8.65 13.14 33.68
N GLU A 248 -8.43 11.83 33.66
CA GLU A 248 -8.11 11.12 34.91
C GLU A 248 -6.63 11.40 35.21
N GLU A 249 -6.39 12.36 36.11
CA GLU A 249 -5.15 12.45 36.86
C GLU A 249 -4.88 11.09 37.51
N ILE A 250 -3.94 10.33 36.97
CA ILE A 250 -3.38 9.16 37.65
C ILE A 250 -2.57 9.67 38.82
N SER A 251 -3.18 9.72 40.01
CA SER A 251 -2.48 9.93 41.27
C SER A 251 -1.88 8.60 41.71
N VAL A 252 -0.55 8.50 41.64
CA VAL A 252 0.20 7.39 42.26
C VAL A 252 0.24 7.64 43.77
N ILE A 253 -0.43 6.78 44.54
CA ILE A 253 -0.24 6.73 46.00
C ILE A 253 0.91 5.77 46.26
N GLU A 254 2.08 6.31 46.60
CA GLU A 254 3.13 5.52 47.24
C GLU A 254 2.71 5.23 48.68
N VAL A 255 2.80 3.96 49.09
CA VAL A 255 2.56 3.49 50.47
C VAL A 255 3.89 3.08 51.09
#